data_AF-A0A2N2F3F3-F1
#
_entry.id   AF-A0A2N2F3F3-F1
#
_cell.length_a   1.000
_cell.length_b   1.000
_cell.length_c   1.000
_cell.angle_alpha   90.00
_cell.angle_beta   90.00
_cell.angle_gamma   90.00
#
_symmetry.space_group_name_H-M   'P 1'
#
loop_
_entity.id
_entity.type
_entity.pdbx_description
1 polymer ?
#
loop_
_entity_poly.entity_id
_entity_poly.type
_entity_poly.pdbx_seq_one_letter_code
_entity_poly.pdbx_strand_id
1 'polypeptide(L)' 'MKFLKSYTYTWKQIAIFKFALLSIGTIIGSYFPQFIQDNLVIFAVIAVVCTVYTLYVSFK' A
#
# COMPACT_ATOMS: atom_id res chain seq x y z
N MET A 1 0.24 -20.06 -14.55
CA MET A 1 -0.06 -19.13 -13.45
C MET A 1 -1.27 -19.66 -12.70
N LYS A 2 -1.14 -20.04 -11.42
CA LYS A 2 -2.26 -20.55 -10.61
C LYS A 2 -2.90 -19.36 -9.89
N PHE A 3 -4.09 -18.95 -10.30
CA PHE A 3 -4.78 -17.74 -9.83
C PHE A 3 -5.26 -17.83 -8.37
N LEU A 4 -5.39 -19.04 -7.82
CA LEU A 4 -5.90 -19.30 -6.47
C LEU A 4 -4.85 -20.01 -5.61
N LYS A 5 -3.67 -19.40 -5.46
CA LYS A 5 -2.68 -19.84 -4.45
C LYS A 5 -3.07 -19.25 -3.11
N SER A 6 -3.08 -20.08 -2.07
CA SER A 6 -3.18 -19.60 -0.69
C SER A 6 -1.85 -18.97 -0.30
N TYR A 7 -1.81 -17.64 -0.17
CA TYR A 7 -0.62 -16.90 0.23
C TYR A 7 -0.62 -16.73 1.74
N THR A 8 0.32 -17.38 2.43
CA THR A 8 0.55 -17.15 3.85
C THR A 8 1.49 -15.96 4.00
N TYR A 9 0.92 -14.77 4.18
CA TYR A 9 1.73 -13.58 4.44
C TYR A 9 2.35 -13.65 5.83
N THR A 10 3.64 -13.34 5.91
CA THR A 10 4.30 -13.10 7.20
C THR A 10 3.78 -11.80 7.83
N TRP A 11 3.90 -11.68 9.16
CA TRP A 11 3.49 -10.48 9.89
C TRP A 11 4.09 -9.17 9.33
N LYS A 12 5.31 -9.21 8.78
CA LYS A 12 5.94 -8.04 8.15
C LYS A 12 5.28 -7.65 6.83
N GLN A 13 4.85 -8.62 6.04
CA GLN A 13 4.19 -8.38 4.75
C GLN A 13 2.77 -7.86 4.93
N ILE A 14 2.04 -8.35 5.95
CA ILE A 14 0.70 -7.84 6.26
C ILE A 14 0.76 -6.38 6.73
N ALA A 15 1.82 -6.00 7.46
CA ALA A 15 2.02 -4.63 7.93
C ALA A 15 2.22 -3.66 6.76
N ILE A 16 3.03 -4.05 5.77
CA ILE A 16 3.26 -3.26 4.55
C ILE A 16 1.96 -3.10 3.74
N PHE A 17 1.15 -4.16 3.65
CA PHE A 17 -0.15 -4.08 2.99
C PHE A 17 -1.12 -3.11 3.69
N LYS A 18 -1.17 -3.16 5.03
CA LYS A 18 -1.96 -2.20 5.82
C LYS A 18 -1.45 -0.77 5.65
N PHE A 19 -0.13 -0.58 5.56
CA PHE A 19 0.47 0.73 5.32
C PHE A 19 0.10 1.29 3.93
N ALA A 20 0.07 0.44 2.90
CA ALA A 20 -0.41 0.80 1.57
C ALA A 20 -1.87 1.28 1.62
N LEU A 21 -2.73 0.52 2.31
CA LEU A 21 -4.14 0.88 2.48
C LEU A 21 -4.32 2.18 3.25
N LEU A 22 -3.53 2.43 4.30
CA LEU A 22 -3.54 3.70 5.02
C LEU A 22 -3.13 4.87 4.13
N SER A 23 -2.07 4.72 3.33
CA SER A 23 -1.59 5.76 2.41
C SER A 23 -2.62 6.11 1.34
N ILE A 24 -3.35 5.12 0.82
CA ILE A 24 -4.43 5.35 -0.16
C ILE A 24 -5.65 5.94 0.54
N GLY A 25 -5.97 5.46 1.75
CA GLY A 25 -7.08 5.95 2.56
C GLY A 25 -6.90 7.41 2.99
N THR A 26 -5.67 7.85 3.28
CA THR A 26 -5.38 9.26 3.57
C THR A 26 -5.54 10.13 2.34
N ILE A 27 -5.15 9.66 1.15
CA ILE A 27 -5.34 10.40 -0.12
C ILE A 27 -6.83 10.55 -0.44
N ILE A 28 -7.64 9.48 -0.31
CA ILE A 28 -9.06 9.48 -0.71
C ILE A 28 -9.96 10.11 0.36
N GLY A 29 -9.67 9.85 1.64
CA GLY A 29 -10.49 10.26 2.78
C GLY A 29 -10.06 11.59 3.41
N SER A 30 -9.40 12.47 2.66
CA SER A 30 -8.75 13.66 3.21
C SER A 30 -9.75 14.61 3.89
N TYR A 31 -9.85 14.56 5.22
CA TYR A 31 -10.53 15.60 6.02
C TYR A 31 -9.69 16.89 6.09
N PHE A 32 -8.37 16.78 5.84
CA PHE A 32 -7.39 17.88 5.82
C PHE A 32 -6.68 17.98 4.46
N PRO A 33 -7.33 18.58 3.45
CA PRO A 33 -6.83 18.57 2.06
C PRO A 33 -5.50 19.32 1.88
N GLN A 34 -5.22 20.35 2.67
CA GLN A 34 -3.98 21.15 2.56
C GLN A 34 -2.73 20.33 2.90
N PHE A 35 -2.74 19.65 4.06
CA PHE A 35 -1.62 18.80 4.49
C PHE A 35 -1.36 17.64 3.52
N ILE A 36 -2.42 17.13 2.90
CA ILE A 36 -2.33 16.03 1.95
C ILE A 36 -1.86 16.52 0.58
N GLN A 37 -2.31 17.69 0.12
CA GLN A 37 -1.81 18.30 -1.11
C GLN A 37 -0.32 18.60 -1.05
N ASP A 38 0.17 19.12 0.08
CA ASP A 38 1.60 19.41 0.26
C ASP A 38 2.47 18.15 0.27
N ASN A 39 1.91 17.01 0.71
CA ASN A 39 2.62 15.74 0.84
C ASN A 39 2.14 14.65 -0.15
N LEU A 40 1.36 15.03 -1.17
CA LEU A 40 0.68 14.11 -2.08
C LEU A 40 1.66 13.16 -2.75
N VAL A 41 2.80 13.70 -3.19
CA VAL A 41 3.87 12.94 -3.85
C VAL A 41 4.44 11.89 -2.91
N ILE A 42 4.63 12.20 -1.63
CA ILE A 42 5.18 11.27 -0.64
C ILE A 42 4.21 10.11 -0.40
N PHE A 43 2.93 10.41 -0.16
CA PHE A 43 1.90 9.38 0.03
C PHE A 43 1.70 8.51 -1.22
N ALA A 44 1.78 9.10 -2.41
CA ALA A 44 1.71 8.37 -3.67
C ALA A 44 2.90 7.41 -3.84
N VAL A 45 4.12 7.88 -3.57
CA VAL A 45 5.34 7.06 -3.64
C VAL A 45 5.28 5.90 -2.64
N ILE A 46 4.86 6.16 -1.40
CA ILE A 46 4.72 5.11 -0.37
C ILE A 46 3.69 4.07 -0.81
N ALA A 47 2.55 4.49 -1.36
CA ALA A 47 1.53 3.58 -1.86
C ALA A 47 2.05 2.71 -3.00
N VAL A 48 2.77 3.30 -3.97
CA VAL A 48 3.37 2.57 -5.10
C VAL A 48 4.44 1.58 -4.62
N VAL A 49 5.36 2.00 -3.75
CA VAL A 49 6.42 1.11 -3.25
C VAL A 49 5.83 -0.07 -2.47
N CYS A 50 4.86 0.18 -1.60
CA CYS A 50 4.24 -0.89 -0.81
C CYS A 50 3.44 -1.85 -1.71
N THR A 51 2.71 -1.35 -2.71
CA THR A 51 1.96 -2.20 -3.65
C THR A 51 2.89 -3.05 -4.51
N VAL A 52 3.95 -2.46 -5.08
CA VAL A 52 4.96 -3.19 -5.85
C VAL A 52 5.63 -4.28 -5.00
N TYR A 53 6.00 -3.98 -3.76
CA TYR A 53 6.56 -4.98 -2.86
C TYR A 53 5.58 -6.12 -2.56
N THR A 54 4.30 -5.80 -2.30
CA THR A 54 3.29 -6.84 -2.05
C THR A 54 3.07 -7.72 -3.27
N LEU A 55 3.01 -7.13 -4.47
CA LEU A 55 2.91 -7.90 -5.72
C LEU A 55 4.14 -8.79 -5.92
N TYR A 56 5.35 -8.27 -5.73
CA TYR A 56 6.56 -9.08 -5.84
C TYR A 56 6.54 -10.28 -4.90
N VAL A 57 6.12 -10.08 -3.65
CA VAL A 57 5.96 -11.16 -2.67
C VAL A 57 4.88 -12.15 -3.10
N SER A 58 3.75 -11.69 -3.64
CA SER A 58 2.67 -12.55 -4.13
C SER A 58 3.03 -13.32 -5.39
N PHE A 59 3.90 -12.80 -6.25
CA PHE A 59 4.28 -13.46 -7.51
C PHE A 59 5.55 -14.32 -7.39
N LYS A 60 6.24 -14.27 -6.25
CA LYS A 60 7.30 -15.22 -5.90
C LYS A 60 6.74 -16.60 -5.58
#